data_AF-I1TEC8-F1
#
_entry.id   AF-I1TEC8-F1
#
_cell.length_a   1.000
_cell.length_b   1.000
_cell.length_c   1.000
_cell.angle_alpha   90.00
_cell.angle_beta   90.00
_cell.angle_gamma   90.00
#
_symmetry.space_group_name_H-M   'P 1'
#
loop_
_entity.id
_entity.type
_entity.pdbx_description
1 polymer ?
#
loop_
_entity_poly.entity_id
_entity_poly.type
_entity_poly.pdbx_seq_one_letter_code
_entity_poly.pdbx_strand_id
1 'polypeptide(L)'
;PSRSPCTPNPCYNRGTCEFFGDASPYYRCNCPANFNGLNCHILDFDFQGGIGQDIIPPKIEEKCEIAVCAGYAGNKICDGKCNNHACGWDGGDCSLNFNDPWKNCSQSLQCWKYFNDGKCDSQCNNAGCLYDGFDCQKYEGQCNPLYDQYCKDHF
;
A
#
# COMPACT_ATOMS: atom_id res chain seq x y z
N PRO A 1 26.43 -2.33 -13.10
CA PRO A 1 26.10 -3.34 -12.07
C PRO A 1 24.72 -3.97 -12.34
N SER A 2 24.67 -5.25 -12.70
CA SER A 2 23.39 -5.95 -12.86
C SER A 2 22.72 -6.07 -11.47
N ARG A 3 21.58 -5.41 -11.28
CA ARG A 3 20.76 -5.64 -10.09
C ARG A 3 20.26 -7.08 -10.15
N SER A 4 20.55 -7.85 -9.11
CA SER A 4 19.90 -9.14 -8.88
C SER A 4 18.37 -8.92 -8.80
N PRO A 5 17.54 -9.77 -9.43
CA PRO A 5 16.08 -9.75 -9.29
C PRO A 5 15.61 -9.81 -7.83
N CYS A 6 16.42 -10.38 -6.94
CA CYS A 6 16.16 -10.45 -5.50
C CYS A 6 16.84 -9.33 -4.70
N THR A 7 17.35 -8.27 -5.34
CA THR A 7 18.06 -7.18 -4.63
C THR A 7 17.69 -5.80 -5.20
N PRO A 8 16.89 -4.99 -4.46
CA PRO A 8 16.30 -5.29 -3.16
C PRO A 8 15.27 -6.44 -3.20
N ASN A 9 14.99 -7.06 -2.06
CA ASN A 9 14.03 -8.17 -1.99
C ASN A 9 12.63 -7.70 -2.44
N PRO A 10 12.05 -8.25 -3.52
CA PRO A 10 10.74 -7.86 -4.02
C PRO A 10 9.58 -8.44 -3.21
N CYS A 11 9.81 -9.46 -2.36
CA CYS A 11 8.78 -10.15 -1.60
C CYS A 11 8.40 -9.35 -0.33
N TYR A 12 7.10 -9.11 -0.15
CA TYR A 12 6.51 -8.41 0.99
C TYR A 12 6.29 -9.33 2.18
N ASN A 13 5.88 -8.74 3.31
CA ASN A 13 5.44 -9.47 4.51
C ASN A 13 6.43 -10.56 4.98
N ARG A 14 7.75 -10.29 4.84
CA ARG A 14 8.85 -11.21 5.19
C ARG A 14 8.96 -12.45 4.28
N GLY A 15 8.44 -12.38 3.05
CA GLY A 15 8.67 -13.40 2.03
C GLY A 15 10.13 -13.51 1.62
N THR A 16 10.53 -14.72 1.19
CA THR A 16 11.89 -15.02 0.74
C THR A 16 11.93 -15.05 -0.79
N CYS A 17 12.87 -14.32 -1.39
CA CYS A 17 13.06 -14.31 -2.84
C CYS A 17 14.01 -15.42 -3.29
N GLU A 18 13.59 -16.18 -4.29
CA GLU A 18 14.38 -17.21 -4.96
C GLU A 18 14.52 -16.86 -6.45
N PHE A 19 15.72 -17.02 -7.01
CA PHE A 19 15.92 -16.94 -8.45
C PHE A 19 15.17 -18.07 -9.15
N PHE A 20 14.39 -17.74 -10.17
CA PHE A 20 13.54 -18.72 -10.84
C PHE A 20 13.26 -18.36 -12.29
N GLY A 21 13.53 -19.30 -13.20
CA GLY A 21 13.13 -19.23 -14.61
C GLY A 21 14.12 -18.59 -15.57
N ASP A 22 13.78 -18.68 -16.85
CA ASP A 22 14.46 -18.12 -18.03
C ASP A 22 13.72 -16.91 -18.61
N ALA A 23 12.62 -16.49 -17.97
CA ALA A 23 11.82 -15.33 -18.35
C ALA A 23 11.59 -14.39 -17.16
N SER A 24 11.40 -13.10 -17.47
CA SER A 24 11.08 -12.05 -16.50
C SER A 24 9.83 -12.42 -15.68
N PRO A 25 9.82 -12.25 -14.35
CA PRO A 25 10.76 -11.45 -13.56
C PRO A 25 12.00 -12.18 -13.02
N TYR A 26 12.28 -13.41 -13.45
CA TYR A 26 13.44 -14.22 -13.03
C TYR A 26 13.54 -14.51 -11.52
N TYR A 27 12.45 -14.30 -10.78
CA TYR A 27 12.34 -14.66 -9.37
C TYR A 27 10.95 -15.19 -9.06
N ARG A 28 10.83 -15.85 -7.92
CA ARG A 28 9.57 -16.17 -7.25
C ARG A 28 9.70 -15.92 -5.76
N CYS A 29 8.57 -15.65 -5.11
CA CYS A 29 8.54 -15.46 -3.67
C CYS A 29 8.02 -16.71 -2.96
N ASN A 30 8.70 -17.08 -1.88
CA ASN A 30 8.19 -18.03 -0.88
C ASN A 30 7.59 -17.21 0.27
N CYS A 31 6.28 -17.28 0.39
CA CYS A 31 5.47 -16.45 1.27
C CYS A 31 5.14 -17.17 2.58
N PRO A 32 5.12 -16.44 3.71
CA PRO A 32 4.67 -16.99 4.98
C PRO A 32 3.15 -17.28 4.97
N ALA A 33 2.69 -18.04 5.97
CA ALA A 33 1.27 -18.26 6.18
C ALA A 33 0.51 -16.93 6.30
N ASN A 34 -0.74 -16.93 5.85
CA ASN A 34 -1.64 -15.80 5.71
C ASN A 34 -1.28 -14.76 4.63
N PHE A 35 -0.18 -14.92 3.90
CA PHE A 35 0.24 -13.97 2.87
C PHE A 35 0.49 -14.68 1.55
N ASN A 36 -0.22 -14.25 0.50
CA ASN A 36 -0.19 -14.83 -0.83
C ASN A 36 0.03 -13.72 -1.88
N GLY A 37 -0.21 -14.01 -3.15
CA GLY A 37 0.19 -13.13 -4.25
C GLY A 37 1.63 -13.44 -4.69
N LEU A 38 1.94 -13.13 -5.94
CA LEU A 38 3.27 -13.38 -6.53
C LEU A 38 4.42 -12.77 -5.71
N ASN A 39 4.15 -11.68 -4.99
CA ASN A 39 5.11 -11.00 -4.11
C ASN A 39 4.72 -11.07 -2.62
N CYS A 40 3.85 -11.97 -2.18
CA CYS A 40 3.40 -12.06 -0.78
C CYS A 40 2.67 -10.81 -0.26
N HIS A 41 2.03 -10.05 -1.13
CA HIS A 41 1.40 -8.76 -0.82
C HIS A 41 -0.11 -8.84 -0.58
N ILE A 42 -0.72 -10.01 -0.80
CA ILE A 42 -2.15 -10.25 -0.60
C ILE A 42 -2.35 -10.92 0.76
N LEU A 43 -3.15 -10.34 1.64
CA LEU A 43 -3.59 -11.00 2.86
C LEU A 43 -4.62 -12.09 2.50
N ASP A 44 -4.33 -13.33 2.85
CA ASP A 44 -5.11 -14.53 2.51
C ASP A 44 -5.06 -15.50 3.70
N PHE A 45 -6.01 -15.39 4.63
CA PHE A 45 -6.01 -16.12 5.90
C PHE A 45 -6.10 -17.65 5.76
N ASP A 46 -6.46 -18.16 4.59
CA ASP A 46 -6.53 -19.60 4.33
C ASP A 46 -5.20 -20.16 3.78
N PHE A 47 -4.26 -19.29 3.39
CA PHE A 47 -2.99 -19.69 2.83
C PHE A 47 -2.00 -20.18 3.90
N GLN A 48 -1.58 -21.44 3.80
CA GLN A 48 -0.65 -22.07 4.74
C GLN A 48 0.83 -21.66 4.55
N GLY A 49 1.14 -20.84 3.54
CA GLY A 49 2.50 -20.48 3.16
C GLY A 49 3.04 -21.33 2.01
N GLY A 50 4.12 -20.87 1.38
CA GLY A 50 4.76 -21.51 0.22
C GLY A 50 4.93 -20.55 -0.95
N ILE A 51 5.06 -21.09 -2.16
CA ILE A 51 5.26 -20.25 -3.36
C ILE A 51 4.04 -19.37 -3.61
N GLY A 52 4.26 -18.06 -3.68
CA GLY A 52 3.22 -17.07 -3.95
C GLY A 52 2.52 -17.34 -5.28
N GLN A 53 1.19 -17.24 -5.27
CA GLN A 53 0.34 -17.52 -6.43
C GLN A 53 -0.34 -16.25 -6.93
N ASP A 54 -0.65 -16.20 -8.23
CA ASP A 54 -1.53 -15.17 -8.76
C ASP A 54 -2.98 -15.56 -8.45
N ILE A 55 -3.57 -14.87 -7.47
CA ILE A 55 -4.92 -15.15 -6.96
C ILE A 55 -5.80 -13.92 -7.06
N ILE A 56 -7.11 -14.15 -7.15
CA ILE A 56 -8.08 -13.07 -6.97
C ILE A 56 -8.00 -12.65 -5.50
N PRO A 57 -7.79 -11.36 -5.21
CA PRO A 57 -7.65 -10.89 -3.84
C PRO A 57 -8.93 -11.19 -3.02
N PRO A 58 -8.83 -11.85 -1.85
CA PRO A 58 -9.98 -12.21 -1.05
C PRO A 58 -10.64 -10.98 -0.42
N LYS A 59 -11.93 -11.09 -0.10
CA LYS A 59 -12.62 -10.05 0.67
C LYS A 59 -12.25 -10.19 2.14
N ILE A 60 -11.84 -9.08 2.75
CA ILE A 60 -11.47 -9.01 4.16
C ILE A 60 -12.39 -8.02 4.85
N GLU A 61 -12.78 -8.33 6.08
CA GLU A 61 -13.56 -7.45 6.92
C GLU A 61 -12.75 -7.17 8.19
N GLU A 62 -12.23 -5.96 8.30
CA GLU A 62 -11.46 -5.47 9.46
C GLU A 62 -12.36 -4.55 10.30
N LYS A 63 -12.27 -4.64 11.64
CA LYS A 63 -13.11 -3.85 12.57
C LYS A 63 -12.25 -2.98 13.48
N CYS A 64 -12.74 -1.78 13.80
CA CYS A 64 -12.13 -0.92 14.81
C CYS A 64 -12.23 -1.54 16.20
N GLU A 65 -11.10 -1.95 16.78
CA GLU A 65 -11.07 -2.57 18.11
C GLU A 65 -11.07 -1.55 19.26
N ILE A 66 -10.82 -0.28 18.96
CA ILE A 66 -10.66 0.78 19.97
C ILE A 66 -12.03 1.34 20.33
N ALA A 67 -12.60 0.88 21.45
CA ALA A 67 -13.96 1.23 21.87
C ALA A 67 -14.23 2.75 21.98
N VAL A 68 -13.24 3.55 22.38
CA VAL A 68 -13.40 5.01 22.49
C VAL A 68 -13.58 5.70 21.13
N CYS A 69 -13.06 5.09 20.04
CA CYS A 69 -13.12 5.69 18.71
C CYS A 69 -14.54 5.76 18.16
N ALA A 70 -15.48 4.95 18.64
CA ALA A 70 -16.89 5.05 18.25
C ALA A 70 -17.52 6.40 18.65
N GLY A 71 -17.03 7.04 19.73
CA GLY A 71 -17.51 8.35 20.16
C GLY A 71 -16.72 9.53 19.58
N TYR A 72 -15.57 9.28 18.97
CA TYR A 72 -14.70 10.29 18.38
C TYR A 72 -14.82 10.37 16.86
N ALA A 73 -15.15 9.26 16.21
CA ALA A 73 -15.32 9.21 14.76
C ALA A 73 -16.32 10.27 14.25
N GLY A 74 -15.88 11.12 13.32
CA GLY A 74 -16.69 12.14 12.67
C GLY A 74 -16.99 13.37 13.55
N ASN A 75 -16.22 13.59 14.61
CA ASN A 75 -16.32 14.76 15.48
C ASN A 75 -15.62 16.01 14.90
N LYS A 76 -14.97 15.89 13.72
CA LYS A 76 -14.20 16.92 12.99
C LYS A 76 -12.87 17.29 13.63
N ILE A 77 -12.39 16.49 14.57
CA ILE A 77 -11.11 16.61 15.24
C ILE A 77 -10.36 15.33 14.93
N CYS A 78 -9.16 15.43 14.37
CA CYS A 78 -8.36 14.24 14.12
C CYS A 78 -7.81 13.67 15.44
N ASP A 79 -8.47 12.65 15.98
CA ASP A 79 -8.00 11.88 17.13
C ASP A 79 -6.98 10.84 16.69
N GLY A 80 -5.70 11.14 16.93
CA GLY A 80 -4.58 10.31 16.45
C GLY A 80 -4.60 8.83 16.86
N LYS A 81 -5.29 8.47 17.96
CA LYS A 81 -5.49 7.06 18.36
C LYS A 81 -6.47 6.31 17.45
N CYS A 82 -7.38 7.04 16.82
CA CYS A 82 -8.42 6.56 15.93
C CYS A 82 -8.03 6.69 14.45
N ASN A 83 -6.89 7.34 14.17
CA ASN A 83 -6.32 7.51 12.84
C ASN A 83 -5.67 6.22 12.30
N ASN A 84 -6.49 5.21 12.04
CA ASN A 84 -6.06 3.96 11.39
C ASN A 84 -7.16 3.46 10.45
N HIS A 85 -6.80 2.58 9.52
CA HIS A 85 -7.71 2.03 8.51
C HIS A 85 -8.96 1.37 9.14
N ALA A 86 -8.78 0.53 10.16
CA ALA A 86 -9.87 -0.20 10.81
C ALA A 86 -10.92 0.74 11.46
N CYS A 87 -10.50 1.92 11.92
CA CYS A 87 -11.36 2.96 12.48
C CYS A 87 -11.73 4.05 11.45
N GLY A 88 -11.51 3.79 10.16
CA GLY A 88 -11.90 4.68 9.07
C GLY A 88 -11.21 6.04 9.09
N TRP A 89 -9.96 6.09 9.57
CA TRP A 89 -9.20 7.34 9.72
C TRP A 89 -9.93 8.34 10.62
N ASP A 90 -10.38 7.84 11.77
CA ASP A 90 -11.23 8.54 12.74
C ASP A 90 -12.57 9.02 12.14
N GLY A 91 -13.25 8.11 11.45
CA GLY A 91 -14.50 8.46 10.76
C GLY A 91 -14.34 9.55 9.69
N GLY A 92 -13.14 9.68 9.11
CA GLY A 92 -12.80 10.69 8.11
C GLY A 92 -12.16 11.96 8.66
N ASP A 93 -12.12 12.17 9.98
CA ASP A 93 -11.61 13.40 10.57
C ASP A 93 -10.12 13.62 10.31
N CYS A 94 -9.35 12.53 10.20
CA CYS A 94 -7.93 12.57 9.84
C CYS A 94 -7.65 12.51 8.33
N SER A 95 -8.70 12.41 7.50
CA SER A 95 -8.61 12.32 6.04
C SER A 95 -9.44 13.39 5.34
N LEU A 96 -9.44 14.61 5.88
CA LEU A 96 -10.12 15.79 5.31
C LEU A 96 -11.65 15.62 5.17
N ASN A 97 -12.28 14.91 6.11
CA ASN A 97 -13.70 14.53 6.09
C ASN A 97 -14.08 13.65 4.88
N PHE A 98 -13.11 12.96 4.28
CA PHE A 98 -13.34 11.97 3.24
C PHE A 98 -13.31 10.57 3.84
N ASN A 99 -14.44 9.89 3.82
CA ASN A 99 -14.55 8.53 4.32
C ASN A 99 -13.84 7.55 3.38
N ASP A 100 -12.88 6.82 3.92
CA ASP A 100 -12.10 5.77 3.27
C ASP A 100 -11.54 6.15 1.89
N PRO A 101 -10.34 6.78 1.85
CA PRO A 101 -9.64 7.09 0.61
C PRO A 101 -9.37 5.87 -0.28
N TRP A 102 -9.33 4.65 0.28
CA TRP A 102 -9.03 3.40 -0.42
C TRP A 102 -10.26 2.53 -0.70
N LYS A 103 -11.49 3.08 -0.62
CA LYS A 103 -12.74 2.32 -0.86
C LYS A 103 -12.80 1.56 -2.21
N ASN A 104 -12.05 2.03 -3.21
CA ASN A 104 -11.98 1.43 -4.55
C ASN A 104 -10.71 0.57 -4.75
N CYS A 105 -9.88 0.44 -3.73
CA CYS A 105 -8.73 -0.42 -3.70
C CYS A 105 -9.11 -1.77 -3.07
N SER A 106 -8.43 -2.84 -3.48
CA SER A 106 -8.63 -4.13 -2.83
C SER A 106 -8.09 -4.11 -1.40
N GLN A 107 -8.95 -4.33 -0.40
CA GLN A 107 -8.56 -4.29 1.01
C GLN A 107 -7.47 -5.30 1.37
N SER A 108 -7.43 -6.46 0.69
CA SER A 108 -6.40 -7.47 0.93
C SER A 108 -5.00 -7.05 0.47
N LEU A 109 -4.87 -6.00 -0.38
CA LEU A 109 -3.58 -5.41 -0.74
C LEU A 109 -3.03 -4.50 0.36
N GLN A 110 -3.91 -3.95 1.20
CA GLN A 110 -3.56 -3.02 2.28
C GLN A 110 -2.69 -1.84 1.82
N CYS A 111 -2.99 -1.26 0.65
CA CYS A 111 -2.16 -0.23 0.00
C CYS A 111 -1.94 1.04 0.84
N TRP A 112 -2.80 1.32 1.82
CA TRP A 112 -2.58 2.40 2.79
C TRP A 112 -1.30 2.21 3.65
N LYS A 113 -0.72 1.01 3.70
CA LYS A 113 0.55 0.73 4.39
C LYS A 113 1.78 1.14 3.58
N TYR A 114 1.65 1.20 2.26
CA TYR A 114 2.75 1.43 1.31
C TYR A 114 2.63 2.78 0.60
N PHE A 115 1.48 3.43 0.70
CA PHE A 115 1.21 4.71 0.05
C PHE A 115 2.25 5.78 0.43
N ASN A 116 2.95 6.29 -0.59
CA ASN A 116 3.92 7.38 -0.48
C ASN A 116 5.06 7.06 0.52
N ASP A 117 5.54 5.82 0.52
CA ASP A 117 6.64 5.34 1.35
C ASP A 117 8.03 5.46 0.66
N GLY A 118 8.06 5.95 -0.58
CA GLY A 118 9.26 6.13 -1.40
C GLY A 118 9.71 4.87 -2.15
N LYS A 119 8.99 3.76 -2.04
CA LYS A 119 9.22 2.51 -2.78
C LYS A 119 8.05 2.28 -3.72
N CYS A 120 8.36 2.03 -5.00
CA CYS A 120 7.32 1.68 -5.97
C CYS A 120 6.73 0.29 -5.69
N ASP A 121 5.49 0.28 -5.21
CA ASP A 121 4.63 -0.87 -4.98
C ASP A 121 3.66 -1.03 -6.15
N SER A 122 4.11 -1.72 -7.20
CA SER A 122 3.38 -1.82 -8.47
C SER A 122 1.95 -2.38 -8.33
N GLN A 123 1.67 -3.18 -7.31
CA GLN A 123 0.34 -3.70 -7.00
C GLN A 123 -0.64 -2.59 -6.54
N CYS A 124 -0.12 -1.52 -5.95
CA CYS A 124 -0.86 -0.35 -5.49
C CYS A 124 -0.87 0.79 -6.51
N ASN A 125 -0.11 0.66 -7.59
CA ASN A 125 -0.01 1.67 -8.65
C ASN A 125 -1.18 1.59 -9.66
N ASN A 126 -2.39 1.88 -9.17
CA ASN A 126 -3.59 2.03 -9.99
C ASN A 126 -4.49 3.12 -9.40
N ALA A 127 -5.44 3.63 -10.20
CA ALA A 127 -6.30 4.75 -9.79
C ALA A 127 -7.12 4.46 -8.52
N GLY A 128 -7.58 3.23 -8.33
CA GLY A 128 -8.37 2.84 -7.15
C GLY A 128 -7.55 2.81 -5.87
N CYS A 129 -6.25 2.55 -5.99
CA CYS A 129 -5.27 2.52 -4.89
C CYS A 129 -4.39 3.78 -4.83
N LEU A 130 -4.85 4.88 -5.45
CA LEU A 130 -4.22 6.20 -5.39
C LEU A 130 -2.79 6.26 -5.95
N TYR A 131 -2.52 5.45 -6.98
CA TYR A 131 -1.23 5.39 -7.68
C TYR A 131 -0.03 5.21 -6.74
N ASP A 132 -0.23 4.50 -5.63
CA ASP A 132 0.82 4.27 -4.64
C ASP A 132 1.50 5.55 -4.16
N GLY A 133 0.74 6.65 -4.05
CA GLY A 133 1.30 7.94 -3.65
C GLY A 133 2.29 8.54 -4.65
N PHE A 134 2.31 8.03 -5.88
CA PHE A 134 3.27 8.35 -6.94
C PHE A 134 4.70 7.84 -6.71
N ASP A 135 4.92 6.86 -5.81
CA ASP A 135 6.24 6.26 -5.61
C ASP A 135 6.77 5.53 -6.86
N CYS A 136 5.87 5.11 -7.75
CA CYS A 136 6.20 4.51 -9.04
C CYS A 136 6.50 5.53 -10.15
N GLN A 137 6.25 6.83 -9.93
CA GLN A 137 6.52 7.87 -10.91
C GLN A 137 8.01 8.21 -10.93
N LYS A 138 8.69 7.82 -12.01
CA LYS A 138 10.14 7.95 -12.13
C LYS A 138 10.64 9.38 -12.37
N TYR A 139 9.76 10.25 -12.86
CA TYR A 139 10.11 11.59 -13.31
C TYR A 139 8.91 12.52 -13.11
N GLU A 140 8.94 13.26 -12.01
CA GLU A 140 8.86 14.71 -11.97
C GLU A 140 9.38 15.07 -10.57
N GLY A 141 10.61 15.57 -10.50
CA GLY A 141 11.11 16.14 -9.25
C GLY A 141 10.16 17.26 -8.81
N GLN A 142 10.11 17.53 -7.50
CA GLN A 142 9.40 18.70 -6.99
C GLN A 142 9.74 19.93 -7.85
N CYS A 143 8.74 20.81 -8.06
CA CYS A 143 8.95 22.07 -8.79
C CYS A 143 10.26 22.71 -8.34
N ASN A 144 11.11 23.11 -9.29
CA ASN A 144 12.46 23.59 -8.97
C ASN A 144 12.36 24.69 -7.90
N PRO A 145 12.96 24.52 -6.70
CA PRO A 145 12.78 25.46 -5.60
C PRO A 145 13.18 26.90 -5.94
N LEU A 146 14.08 27.09 -6.92
CA LEU A 146 14.47 28.42 -7.41
C LEU A 146 13.34 29.12 -8.19
N TYR A 147 12.55 28.34 -8.94
CA TYR A 147 11.47 28.86 -9.79
C TYR A 147 10.09 28.71 -9.15
N ASP A 148 9.96 27.95 -8.06
CA ASP A 148 8.69 27.65 -7.39
C ASP A 148 7.89 28.92 -7.03
N GLN A 149 8.55 29.95 -6.48
CA GLN A 149 7.87 31.21 -6.17
C GLN A 149 7.42 31.96 -7.43
N TYR A 150 8.27 32.03 -8.46
CA TYR A 150 7.92 32.67 -9.73
C TYR A 150 6.73 31.96 -10.38
N CYS A 151 6.75 30.62 -10.42
CA CYS A 151 5.68 29.80 -10.98
C CYS A 151 4.37 29.93 -10.19
N LYS A 152 4.42 30.01 -8.85
CA LYS A 152 3.24 30.28 -8.01
C LYS A 152 2.61 31.64 -8.31
N ASP A 153 3.42 32.66 -8.55
CA ASP A 153 2.95 34.01 -8.83
C ASP A 153 2.46 34.19 -10.28
N HIS A 154 2.76 33.26 -11.19
CA HIS A 154 2.47 33.34 -12.63
C HIS A 154 1.90 32.03 -13.23
N PHE A 155 1.01 31.34 -12.51
CA PHE A 155 0.39 30.08 -12.94
C PHE A 155 -0.72 30.27 -13.98
#